data_AF-A0A5N4B0R6-F1
#
_entry.id   AF-A0A5N4B0R6-F1
#
_cell.length_a   1.000
_cell.length_b   1.000
_cell.length_c   1.000
_cell.angle_alpha   90.00
_cell.angle_beta   90.00
_cell.angle_gamma   90.00
#
_symmetry.space_group_name_H-M   'P 1'
#
loop_
_entity.id
_entity.type
_entity.pdbx_description
1 polymer ?
#
loop_
_entity_poly.entity_id
_entity_poly.type
_entity_poly.pdbx_seq_one_letter_code
_entity_poly.pdbx_strand_id
1 'polypeptide(L)'
;MNALRTKITSRMNEHFFGSKVKFALNKLGPQEKRKFEKEATEVYQRTLDYLSKFYDFENSPFNHFSSIDIRTNGSISFNQIMETVTACRIDVNQDALFDEIDILKSTLDKLKLEINFADFSVELYKIVSRILSVPVSNAYVERVFSLMSNLWTDERNRMRVDLVKAELCTKLNFNMSCQEFTEYIKRDEQKELLTCCKSNKKYSFKFKK
;
A
#
# COMPACT_ATOMS: atom_id res chain seq x y z
N MET A 1 -11.89 2.70 0.28
CA MET A 1 -11.95 4.12 -0.12
C MET A 1 -13.36 4.73 0.00
N ASN A 2 -14.44 4.00 -0.31
CA ASN A 2 -15.81 4.49 -0.14
C ASN A 2 -16.13 5.02 1.27
N ALA A 3 -15.73 4.30 2.32
CA ALA A 3 -15.93 4.75 3.69
C ALA A 3 -15.29 6.13 4.00
N LEU A 4 -14.14 6.45 3.38
CA LEU A 4 -13.49 7.75 3.54
C LEU A 4 -14.30 8.86 2.86
N ARG A 5 -14.73 8.62 1.61
CA ARG A 5 -15.60 9.53 0.85
C ARG A 5 -16.87 9.84 1.65
N THR A 6 -17.58 8.81 2.11
CA THR A 6 -18.81 8.96 2.91
C THR A 6 -18.57 9.77 4.19
N LYS A 7 -17.47 9.50 4.91
CA LYS A 7 -17.13 10.26 6.13
C LYS A 7 -16.86 11.74 5.84
N ILE A 8 -16.16 12.06 4.77
CA ILE A 8 -15.88 13.46 4.40
C ILE A 8 -17.18 14.15 3.96
N THR A 9 -18.02 13.48 3.16
CA THR A 9 -19.32 14.01 2.74
C THR A 9 -20.25 14.28 3.92
N SER A 10 -20.39 13.35 4.87
CA SER A 10 -21.21 13.56 6.09
C SER A 10 -20.68 14.72 6.92
N ARG A 11 -19.37 14.81 7.12
CA ARG A 11 -18.76 15.95 7.85
C ARG A 11 -19.01 17.29 7.16
N MET A 12 -18.96 17.32 5.84
CA MET A 12 -19.24 18.53 5.06
C MET A 12 -20.72 18.94 5.19
N ASN A 13 -21.65 17.99 5.03
CA ASN A 13 -23.09 18.24 5.14
C ASN A 13 -23.52 18.65 6.56
N GLU A 14 -22.89 18.09 7.58
CA GLU A 14 -23.16 18.41 8.99
C GLU A 14 -22.36 19.62 9.50
N HIS A 15 -21.56 20.28 8.64
CA HIS A 15 -20.64 21.36 9.03
C HIS A 15 -19.75 20.99 10.25
N PHE A 16 -19.29 19.74 10.29
CA PHE A 16 -18.47 19.22 11.36
C PHE A 16 -16.98 19.36 11.03
N PHE A 17 -16.28 20.23 11.77
CA PHE A 17 -14.83 20.50 11.59
C PHE A 17 -13.96 19.96 12.73
N GLY A 18 -14.54 19.14 13.62
CA GLY A 18 -13.87 18.60 14.79
C GLY A 18 -14.13 19.38 16.07
N SER A 19 -14.01 18.70 17.21
CA SER A 19 -14.34 19.26 18.54
C SER A 19 -13.48 20.47 18.89
N LYS A 20 -12.16 20.40 18.68
CA LYS A 20 -11.24 21.53 18.93
C LYS A 20 -11.61 22.78 18.12
N VAL A 21 -11.98 22.60 16.85
CA VAL A 21 -12.40 23.69 15.97
C VAL A 21 -13.73 24.27 16.46
N LYS A 22 -14.69 23.44 16.86
CA LYS A 22 -15.95 23.90 17.45
C LYS A 22 -15.73 24.78 18.69
N PHE A 23 -14.81 24.39 19.58
CA PHE A 23 -14.44 25.20 20.75
C PHE A 23 -13.78 26.52 20.36
N ALA A 24 -12.89 26.52 19.35
CA ALA A 24 -12.25 27.73 18.86
C ALA A 24 -13.25 28.68 18.19
N LEU A 25 -14.16 28.14 17.37
CA LEU A 25 -15.21 28.89 16.71
C LEU A 25 -16.06 29.64 17.73
N ASN A 26 -16.44 29.03 18.86
CA ASN A 26 -17.24 29.70 19.89
C ASN A 26 -16.64 31.02 20.41
N LYS A 27 -15.31 31.21 20.31
CA LYS A 27 -14.61 32.43 20.74
C LYS A 27 -14.53 33.54 19.67
N LEU A 28 -14.91 33.25 18.43
CA LEU A 28 -14.81 34.17 17.29
C LEU A 28 -16.11 34.95 17.06
N GLY A 29 -15.98 36.10 16.38
CA GLY A 29 -17.11 36.91 15.94
C GLY A 29 -17.94 36.23 14.83
N PRO A 30 -19.20 36.65 14.60
CA PRO A 30 -20.09 36.03 13.62
C PRO A 30 -19.54 36.03 12.18
N GLN A 31 -18.84 37.10 11.77
CA GLN A 31 -18.26 37.18 10.42
C GLN A 31 -17.07 36.24 10.24
N GLU A 32 -16.19 36.15 11.24
CA GLU A 32 -15.02 35.27 11.23
C GLU A 32 -15.42 33.79 11.22
N LYS A 33 -16.46 33.43 11.99
CA LYS A 33 -17.07 32.09 11.95
C LYS A 33 -17.53 31.73 10.54
N ARG A 34 -18.34 32.59 9.91
CA ARG A 34 -18.86 32.35 8.54
C ARG A 34 -17.72 32.24 7.52
N LYS A 35 -16.69 33.07 7.64
CA LYS A 35 -15.53 33.01 6.76
C LYS A 35 -14.81 31.67 6.90
N PHE A 36 -14.53 31.23 8.13
CA PHE A 36 -13.90 29.94 8.38
C PHE A 36 -14.75 28.77 7.86
N GLU A 37 -16.05 28.75 8.16
CA GLU A 37 -16.94 27.67 7.73
C GLU A 37 -17.01 27.53 6.21
N LYS A 38 -16.97 28.67 5.49
CA LYS A 38 -16.87 28.68 4.03
C LYS A 38 -15.56 28.05 3.56
N GLU A 39 -14.42 28.53 4.05
CA GLU A 39 -13.09 28.03 3.66
C GLU A 39 -12.92 26.53 4.01
N ALA A 40 -13.41 26.11 5.17
CA ALA A 40 -13.35 24.72 5.61
C ALA A 40 -14.23 23.81 4.74
N THR A 41 -15.42 24.26 4.35
CA THR A 41 -16.29 23.55 3.39
C THR A 41 -15.60 23.43 2.04
N GLU A 42 -14.94 24.49 1.56
CA GLU A 42 -14.16 24.46 0.31
C GLU A 42 -12.98 23.47 0.38
N VAL A 43 -12.37 23.26 1.54
CA VAL A 43 -11.35 22.22 1.73
C VAL A 43 -11.95 20.82 1.58
N TYR A 44 -13.11 20.56 2.19
CA TYR A 44 -13.80 19.28 2.02
C TYR A 44 -14.18 19.02 0.56
N GLN A 45 -14.74 20.02 -0.12
CA GLN A 45 -15.09 19.89 -1.53
C GLN A 45 -13.86 19.60 -2.39
N ARG A 46 -12.78 20.37 -2.24
CA ARG A 46 -11.51 20.10 -2.97
C ARG A 46 -10.96 18.71 -2.71
N THR A 47 -11.10 18.21 -1.47
CA THR A 47 -10.68 16.86 -1.12
C THR A 47 -11.54 15.82 -1.84
N LEU A 48 -12.87 16.01 -1.87
CA LEU A 48 -13.78 15.12 -2.58
C LEU A 48 -13.55 15.14 -4.10
N ASP A 49 -13.30 16.32 -4.68
CA ASP A 49 -12.99 16.49 -6.10
C ASP A 49 -11.68 15.77 -6.46
N TYR A 50 -10.64 15.96 -5.64
CA TYR A 50 -9.37 15.27 -5.80
C TYR A 50 -9.58 13.75 -5.77
N LEU A 51 -10.28 13.26 -4.75
CA LEU A 51 -10.53 11.83 -4.63
C LEU A 51 -11.32 11.29 -5.82
N SER A 52 -12.34 12.01 -6.30
CA SER A 52 -13.17 11.60 -7.43
C SER A 52 -12.44 11.64 -8.76
N LYS A 53 -11.42 12.52 -8.88
CA LYS A 53 -10.56 12.60 -10.06
C LYS A 53 -9.57 11.44 -10.15
N PHE A 54 -9.02 10.99 -9.03
CA PHE A 54 -7.92 10.02 -9.01
C PHE A 54 -8.32 8.61 -8.60
N TYR A 55 -9.53 8.42 -8.05
CA TYR A 55 -10.04 7.12 -7.64
C TYR A 55 -11.37 6.83 -8.32
N ASP A 56 -11.40 5.72 -9.05
CA ASP A 56 -12.68 5.10 -9.43
C ASP A 56 -13.27 4.43 -8.19
N PHE A 57 -14.39 4.96 -7.72
CA PHE A 57 -15.10 4.44 -6.54
C PHE A 57 -16.07 3.30 -6.87
N GLU A 58 -16.49 3.20 -8.12
CA GLU A 58 -17.49 2.25 -8.59
C GLU A 58 -16.81 0.97 -9.08
N ASN A 59 -15.80 1.10 -9.95
CA ASN A 59 -15.13 -0.04 -10.59
C ASN A 59 -13.69 -0.23 -10.09
N SER A 60 -13.42 0.16 -8.84
CA SER A 60 -12.11 -0.03 -8.22
C SER A 60 -11.71 -1.52 -8.20
N PRO A 61 -10.50 -1.89 -8.68
CA PRO A 61 -9.98 -3.24 -8.50
C PRO A 61 -9.89 -3.65 -7.03
N PHE A 62 -9.76 -2.68 -6.12
CA PHE A 62 -9.72 -2.90 -4.68
C PHE A 62 -11.08 -3.34 -4.10
N ASN A 63 -12.19 -3.20 -4.85
CA ASN A 63 -13.48 -3.74 -4.44
C ASN A 63 -13.44 -5.26 -4.33
N HIS A 64 -12.60 -5.94 -5.12
CA HIS A 64 -12.39 -7.39 -4.97
C HIS A 64 -11.72 -7.76 -3.64
N PHE A 65 -11.16 -6.83 -2.88
CA PHE A 65 -10.52 -7.11 -1.59
C PHE A 65 -11.47 -6.91 -0.40
N SER A 66 -12.68 -6.37 -0.62
CA SER A 66 -13.63 -6.14 0.46
C SER A 66 -14.16 -7.43 1.08
N SER A 67 -14.09 -8.56 0.36
CA SER A 67 -14.43 -9.90 0.85
C SER A 67 -13.59 -10.33 2.07
N ILE A 68 -12.39 -9.77 2.22
CA ILE A 68 -11.46 -10.05 3.32
C ILE A 68 -11.54 -8.96 4.41
N ASP A 69 -12.38 -7.94 4.22
CA ASP A 69 -12.63 -6.95 5.26
C ASP A 69 -13.63 -7.49 6.30
N ILE A 70 -13.07 -8.28 7.23
CA ILE A 70 -13.82 -8.94 8.28
C ILE A 70 -14.46 -7.92 9.25
N ARG A 71 -13.85 -6.74 9.42
CA ARG A 71 -14.33 -5.71 10.36
C ARG A 71 -15.63 -5.08 9.89
N THR A 72 -15.77 -4.93 8.58
CA THR A 72 -16.90 -4.21 7.97
C THR A 72 -18.04 -5.16 7.60
N ASN A 73 -17.73 -6.40 7.21
CA ASN A 73 -18.74 -7.37 6.78
C ASN A 73 -19.27 -8.28 7.91
N GLY A 74 -18.57 -8.35 9.06
CA GLY A 74 -18.95 -9.17 10.22
C GLY A 74 -18.91 -10.68 10.00
N SER A 75 -18.72 -11.16 8.76
CA SER A 75 -18.61 -12.56 8.39
C SER A 75 -17.77 -12.72 7.13
N ILE A 76 -17.27 -13.95 6.92
CA ILE A 76 -16.44 -14.32 5.78
C ILE A 76 -17.24 -15.31 4.92
N SER A 77 -17.35 -15.07 3.61
CA SER A 77 -18.00 -15.99 2.66
C SER A 77 -16.98 -16.62 1.73
N PHE A 78 -17.08 -17.95 1.55
CA PHE A 78 -16.22 -18.70 0.63
C PHE A 78 -16.33 -18.17 -0.80
N ASN A 79 -17.56 -17.96 -1.29
CA ASN A 79 -17.80 -17.47 -2.65
C ASN A 79 -17.17 -16.08 -2.88
N GLN A 80 -17.26 -15.19 -1.88
CA GLN A 80 -16.65 -13.86 -1.96
C GLN A 80 -15.11 -13.92 -1.95
N ILE A 81 -14.51 -14.86 -1.22
CA ILE A 81 -13.06 -15.08 -1.28
C ILE A 81 -12.67 -15.63 -2.66
N MET A 82 -13.47 -16.53 -3.24
CA MET A 82 -13.20 -17.07 -4.58
C MET A 82 -13.27 -16.01 -5.68
N GLU A 83 -14.13 -14.99 -5.54
CA GLU A 83 -14.11 -13.81 -6.41
C GLU A 83 -12.76 -13.09 -6.34
N THR A 84 -12.19 -12.93 -5.14
CA THR A 84 -10.87 -12.32 -4.94
C THR A 84 -9.74 -13.17 -5.51
N VAL A 85 -9.78 -14.48 -5.28
CA VAL A 85 -8.82 -15.45 -5.83
C VAL A 85 -8.79 -15.35 -7.36
N THR A 86 -9.98 -15.31 -7.98
CA THR A 86 -10.16 -15.19 -9.42
C THR A 86 -9.63 -13.84 -9.93
N ALA A 87 -10.02 -12.73 -9.30
CA ALA A 87 -9.59 -11.39 -9.68
C ALA A 87 -8.06 -11.21 -9.56
N CYS A 88 -7.46 -11.79 -8.53
CA CYS A 88 -6.02 -11.73 -8.27
C CYS A 88 -5.20 -12.78 -9.03
N ARG A 89 -5.87 -13.73 -9.71
CA ARG A 89 -5.27 -14.88 -10.40
C ARG A 89 -4.35 -15.69 -9.49
N ILE A 90 -4.86 -16.06 -8.32
CA ILE A 90 -4.12 -16.84 -7.31
C ILE A 90 -4.42 -18.31 -7.52
N ASP A 91 -3.37 -19.13 -7.55
CA ASP A 91 -3.52 -20.58 -7.56
C ASP A 91 -3.72 -21.10 -6.13
N VAL A 92 -4.87 -21.70 -5.88
CA VAL A 92 -5.27 -22.20 -4.55
C VAL A 92 -5.90 -23.58 -4.65
N ASN A 93 -5.66 -24.41 -3.63
CA ASN A 93 -6.46 -25.61 -3.42
C ASN A 93 -7.81 -25.22 -2.81
N GLN A 94 -8.90 -25.38 -3.56
CA GLN A 94 -10.23 -24.94 -3.13
C GLN A 94 -10.76 -25.70 -1.91
N ASP A 95 -10.49 -27.01 -1.82
CA ASP A 95 -10.94 -27.85 -0.71
C ASP A 95 -10.23 -27.43 0.57
N ALA A 96 -8.89 -27.30 0.50
CA ALA A 96 -8.11 -26.81 1.63
C ALA A 96 -8.53 -25.39 2.04
N LEU A 97 -8.72 -24.49 1.07
CA LEU A 97 -9.17 -23.13 1.34
C LEU A 97 -10.55 -23.10 2.03
N PHE A 98 -11.46 -23.99 1.65
CA PHE A 98 -12.78 -24.08 2.28
C PHE A 98 -12.65 -24.44 3.77
N ASP A 99 -11.86 -25.47 4.08
CA ASP A 99 -11.60 -25.89 5.47
C ASP A 99 -10.94 -24.78 6.29
N GLU A 100 -9.94 -24.09 5.70
CA GLU A 100 -9.26 -22.96 6.32
C GLU A 100 -10.23 -21.81 6.66
N ILE A 101 -11.16 -21.49 5.76
CA ILE A 101 -12.18 -20.47 5.98
C ILE A 101 -13.16 -20.88 7.07
N ASP A 102 -13.53 -22.15 7.16
CA ASP A 102 -14.43 -22.64 8.20
C ASP A 102 -13.81 -22.54 9.60
N ILE A 103 -12.52 -22.92 9.70
CA ILE A 103 -11.72 -22.72 10.91
C ILE A 103 -11.66 -21.22 11.27
N LEU A 104 -11.40 -20.36 10.29
CA LEU A 104 -11.32 -18.91 10.51
C LEU A 104 -12.65 -18.34 11.04
N LYS A 105 -13.79 -18.76 10.48
CA LYS A 105 -15.12 -18.36 10.98
C LYS A 105 -15.31 -18.76 12.44
N SER A 106 -14.94 -19.99 12.81
CA SER A 106 -15.11 -20.51 14.17
C SER A 106 -14.22 -19.82 15.22
N THR A 107 -13.12 -19.21 14.77
CA THR A 107 -12.13 -18.55 15.63
C THR A 107 -12.29 -17.04 15.66
N LEU A 108 -12.99 -16.45 14.68
CA LEU A 108 -13.16 -15.01 14.55
C LEU A 108 -13.80 -14.37 15.79
N ASP A 109 -14.81 -15.01 16.38
CA ASP A 109 -15.49 -14.54 17.60
C ASP A 109 -14.56 -14.54 18.83
N LYS A 110 -13.49 -15.34 18.79
CA LYS A 110 -12.52 -15.50 19.88
C LYS A 110 -11.27 -14.64 19.69
N LEU A 111 -11.01 -14.19 18.46
CA LEU A 111 -9.82 -13.42 18.09
C LEU A 111 -9.96 -11.96 18.53
N LYS A 112 -9.51 -11.67 19.74
CA LYS A 112 -9.11 -10.30 20.13
C LYS A 112 -7.78 -9.95 19.47
N LEU A 113 -7.83 -9.66 18.16
CA LEU A 113 -6.91 -8.81 17.38
C LEU A 113 -5.42 -8.77 17.78
N GLU A 114 -4.69 -9.87 17.63
CA GLU A 114 -3.27 -9.87 17.23
C GLU A 114 -3.01 -11.14 16.42
N ILE A 115 -3.35 -11.13 15.12
CA ILE A 115 -3.10 -12.28 14.25
C ILE A 115 -1.70 -12.16 13.68
N ASN A 116 -0.80 -13.06 14.07
CA ASN A 116 0.46 -13.22 13.38
C ASN A 116 0.20 -13.88 12.02
N PHE A 117 0.50 -13.18 10.94
CA PHE A 117 0.22 -13.67 9.59
C PHE A 117 0.99 -14.93 9.22
N ALA A 118 2.04 -15.27 9.97
CA ALA A 118 2.78 -16.52 9.82
C ALA A 118 2.00 -17.76 10.29
N ASP A 119 0.96 -17.56 11.10
CA ASP A 119 0.09 -18.64 11.60
C ASP A 119 -1.11 -18.89 10.68
N PHE A 120 -1.25 -18.12 9.59
CA PHE A 120 -2.23 -18.46 8.56
C PHE A 120 -1.83 -19.75 7.88
N SER A 121 -2.84 -20.56 7.68
CA SER A 121 -2.83 -21.72 6.81
C SER A 121 -2.42 -21.36 5.37
N VAL A 122 -1.98 -22.36 4.61
CA VAL A 122 -1.22 -22.18 3.36
C VAL A 122 -1.99 -21.39 2.32
N GLU A 123 -3.30 -21.63 2.17
CA GLU A 123 -4.08 -21.00 1.10
C GLU A 123 -4.47 -19.56 1.43
N LEU A 124 -4.96 -19.29 2.65
CA LEU A 124 -5.23 -17.94 3.13
C LEU A 124 -3.97 -17.07 3.11
N TYR A 125 -2.81 -17.62 3.47
CA TYR A 125 -1.54 -16.89 3.40
C TYR A 125 -1.20 -16.44 1.98
N LYS A 126 -1.42 -17.29 0.95
CA LYS A 126 -1.20 -16.91 -0.46
C LYS A 126 -2.08 -15.72 -0.85
N ILE A 127 -3.35 -15.74 -0.43
CA ILE A 127 -4.33 -14.69 -0.73
C ILE A 127 -3.92 -13.37 -0.09
N VAL A 128 -3.67 -13.38 1.22
CA VAL A 128 -3.30 -12.18 1.97
C VAL A 128 -1.96 -11.61 1.47
N SER A 129 -0.96 -12.46 1.23
CA SER A 129 0.33 -12.04 0.70
C SER A 129 0.19 -11.37 -0.66
N ARG A 130 -0.67 -11.90 -1.54
CA ARG A 130 -0.93 -11.30 -2.84
C ARG A 130 -1.57 -9.92 -2.72
N ILE A 131 -2.57 -9.77 -1.85
CA ILE A 131 -3.25 -8.49 -1.64
C ILE A 131 -2.28 -7.44 -1.09
N LEU A 132 -1.47 -7.81 -0.08
CA LEU A 132 -0.47 -6.91 0.50
C LEU A 132 0.67 -6.57 -0.45
N SER A 133 0.89 -7.37 -1.50
CA SER A 133 1.85 -7.06 -2.57
C SER A 133 1.36 -6.00 -3.56
N VAL A 134 0.06 -5.69 -3.58
CA VAL A 134 -0.50 -4.68 -4.47
C VAL A 134 -0.26 -3.29 -3.87
N PRO A 135 0.52 -2.41 -4.53
CA PRO A 135 0.74 -1.07 -4.04
C PRO A 135 -0.57 -0.27 -4.07
N VAL A 136 -0.88 0.42 -2.97
CA VAL A 136 -2.10 1.25 -2.83
C VAL A 136 -1.96 2.60 -3.55
N SER A 137 -0.74 2.97 -3.96
CA SER A 137 -0.45 4.26 -4.60
C SER A 137 0.64 4.14 -5.65
N ASN A 138 0.49 4.93 -6.72
CA ASN A 138 1.51 5.11 -7.74
C ASN A 138 2.69 5.98 -7.27
N ALA A 139 2.62 6.64 -6.11
CA ALA A 139 3.66 7.54 -5.62
C ALA A 139 5.05 6.88 -5.53
N TYR A 140 5.10 5.58 -5.23
CA TYR A 140 6.37 4.84 -5.26
C TYR A 140 6.91 4.72 -6.69
N VAL A 141 6.05 4.36 -7.64
CA VAL A 141 6.40 4.24 -9.07
C VAL A 141 6.79 5.60 -9.65
N GLU A 142 6.07 6.67 -9.29
CA GLU A 142 6.40 8.04 -9.67
C GLU A 142 7.77 8.47 -9.14
N ARG A 143 8.14 8.07 -7.92
CA ARG A 143 9.49 8.29 -7.39
C ARG A 143 10.54 7.56 -8.21
N VAL A 144 10.28 6.31 -8.61
CA VAL A 144 11.18 5.56 -9.51
C VAL A 144 11.34 6.29 -10.84
N PHE A 145 10.25 6.79 -11.43
CA PHE A 145 10.31 7.54 -12.68
C PHE A 145 11.04 8.88 -12.54
N SER A 146 10.85 9.60 -11.43
CA SER A 146 11.58 10.84 -11.17
C SER A 146 13.09 10.59 -11.07
N LEU A 147 13.51 9.53 -10.36
CA LEU A 147 14.92 9.13 -10.32
C LEU A 147 15.44 8.72 -11.69
N MET A 148 14.64 7.97 -12.46
CA MET A 148 14.99 7.54 -13.80
C MET A 148 15.21 8.73 -14.73
N SER A 149 14.32 9.72 -14.72
CA SER A 149 14.44 10.93 -15.55
C SER A 149 15.66 11.78 -15.18
N ASN A 150 16.07 11.79 -13.91
CA ASN A 150 17.30 12.49 -13.50
C ASN A 150 18.56 11.77 -13.97
N LEU A 151 18.55 10.43 -13.97
CA LEU A 151 19.67 9.61 -14.43
C LEU A 151 19.78 9.59 -15.96
N TRP A 152 18.65 9.54 -16.64
CA TRP A 152 18.56 9.36 -18.08
C TRP A 152 18.10 10.68 -18.74
N THR A 153 19.06 11.56 -18.98
CA THR A 153 18.86 12.83 -19.69
C THR A 153 19.54 12.79 -21.06
N ASP A 154 18.94 13.42 -22.07
CA ASP A 154 19.45 13.41 -23.46
C ASP A 154 20.84 14.07 -23.58
N GLU A 155 21.17 14.99 -22.67
CA GLU A 155 22.43 15.73 -22.66
C GLU A 155 23.57 15.01 -21.92
N ARG A 156 23.25 14.11 -20.98
CA ARG A 156 24.23 13.51 -20.05
C ARG A 156 24.19 11.98 -20.16
N ASN A 157 24.91 11.48 -21.15
CA ASN A 157 25.24 10.07 -21.39
C ASN A 157 24.06 9.18 -21.82
N ARG A 158 24.13 8.65 -23.04
CA ARG A 158 23.31 7.53 -23.55
C ARG A 158 23.62 6.24 -22.77
N MET A 159 23.28 6.20 -21.49
CA MET A 159 23.47 5.03 -20.66
C MET A 159 22.63 3.88 -21.21
N ARG A 160 23.19 2.68 -21.19
CA ARG A 160 22.45 1.47 -21.56
C ARG A 160 21.33 1.25 -20.54
N VAL A 161 20.19 0.76 -21.00
CA VAL A 161 19.02 0.48 -20.15
C VAL A 161 19.38 -0.40 -18.94
N ASP A 162 20.27 -1.38 -19.13
CA ASP A 162 20.69 -2.27 -18.04
C ASP A 162 21.46 -1.54 -16.93
N LEU A 163 22.27 -0.53 -17.30
CA LEU A 163 23.00 0.28 -16.34
C LEU A 163 22.04 1.16 -15.53
N VAL A 164 21.07 1.79 -16.21
CA VAL A 164 20.03 2.61 -15.56
C VAL A 164 19.22 1.75 -14.58
N LYS A 165 18.85 0.53 -14.96
CA LYS A 165 18.15 -0.41 -14.07
C LYS A 165 19.00 -0.76 -12.85
N ALA A 166 20.27 -1.10 -13.04
CA ALA A 166 21.16 -1.46 -11.94
C ALA A 166 21.37 -0.30 -10.95
N GLU A 167 21.52 0.92 -11.45
CA GLU A 167 21.66 2.12 -10.64
C GLU A 167 20.39 2.45 -9.85
N LEU A 168 19.23 2.41 -10.51
CA LEU A 168 17.93 2.57 -9.85
C LEU A 168 17.72 1.53 -8.75
N CYS A 169 17.99 0.25 -9.03
CA CYS A 169 17.89 -0.80 -8.03
C CYS A 169 18.82 -0.53 -6.84
N THR A 170 20.06 -0.11 -7.08
CA THR A 170 21.00 0.20 -5.99
C THR A 170 20.49 1.38 -5.16
N LYS A 171 20.07 2.48 -5.80
CA LYS A 171 19.61 3.68 -5.11
C LYS A 171 18.31 3.47 -4.32
N LEU A 172 17.40 2.63 -4.82
CA LEU A 172 16.12 2.35 -4.17
C LEU A 172 16.24 1.34 -3.02
N ASN A 173 17.12 0.34 -3.13
CA ASN A 173 17.26 -0.71 -2.11
C ASN A 173 18.23 -0.34 -0.98
N PHE A 174 19.19 0.58 -1.23
CA PHE A 174 20.16 1.01 -0.22
C PHE A 174 19.87 2.45 0.22
N ASN A 175 19.21 2.59 1.36
CA ASN A 175 18.95 3.89 1.98
C ASN A 175 20.19 4.39 2.77
N MET A 176 21.31 4.55 2.06
CA MET A 176 22.57 5.01 2.64
C MET A 176 23.27 5.96 1.64
N SER A 177 24.14 6.82 2.17
CA SER A 177 25.00 7.67 1.35
C SER A 177 26.01 6.84 0.56
N CYS A 178 26.61 7.42 -0.49
CA CYS A 178 27.63 6.74 -1.28
C CYS A 178 28.87 6.37 -0.43
N GLN A 179 29.19 7.16 0.59
CA GLN A 179 30.28 6.88 1.52
C GLN A 179 29.96 5.66 2.39
N GLU A 180 28.79 5.66 3.04
CA GLU A 180 28.32 4.54 3.85
C GLU A 180 28.16 3.25 3.02
N PHE A 181 27.69 3.37 1.77
CA PHE A 181 27.62 2.23 0.85
C PHE A 181 28.98 1.64 0.53
N THR A 182 29.98 2.51 0.33
CA THR A 182 31.35 2.09 0.05
C THR A 182 31.97 1.39 1.27
N GLU A 183 31.65 1.82 2.48
CA GLU A 183 32.08 1.14 3.70
C GLU A 183 31.34 -0.17 3.91
N TYR A 184 30.02 -0.18 3.68
CA TYR A 184 29.17 -1.36 3.77
C TYR A 184 29.63 -2.48 2.84
N ILE A 185 29.90 -2.17 1.56
CA ILE A 185 30.30 -3.16 0.57
C ILE A 185 31.70 -3.74 0.85
N LYS A 186 32.55 -3.01 1.59
CA LYS A 186 33.91 -3.44 1.97
C LYS A 186 33.93 -4.41 3.16
N ARG A 187 32.83 -4.57 3.89
CA ARG A 187 32.76 -5.52 5.02
C ARG A 187 32.91 -6.95 4.51
N ASP A 188 33.58 -7.80 5.29
CA ASP A 188 33.83 -9.20 4.91
C ASP A 188 32.53 -9.98 4.64
N GLU A 189 31.45 -9.64 5.34
CA GLU A 189 30.10 -10.20 5.14
C GLU A 189 29.57 -10.00 3.70
N GLN A 190 30.00 -8.94 3.01
CA GLN A 190 29.54 -8.59 1.66
C GLN A 190 30.50 -9.09 0.56
N LYS A 191 31.57 -9.79 0.94
CA LYS A 191 32.60 -10.29 0.00
C LYS A 191 32.04 -11.32 -0.98
N GLU A 192 31.12 -12.17 -0.53
CA GLU A 192 30.43 -13.13 -1.38
C GLU A 192 29.50 -12.42 -2.38
N LEU A 193 28.74 -11.41 -1.92
CA LEU A 193 27.92 -10.56 -2.79
C LEU A 193 28.77 -9.90 -3.88
N LEU A 194 29.93 -9.33 -3.54
CA LEU A 194 30.84 -8.71 -4.51
C LEU A 194 31.40 -9.71 -5.52
N THR A 195 31.75 -10.91 -5.05
CA THR A 195 32.25 -11.98 -5.91
C THR A 195 31.15 -12.43 -6.89
N CYS A 196 29.91 -12.54 -6.39
CA CYS A 196 28.76 -12.86 -7.20
C CYS A 196 28.44 -11.75 -8.21
N CYS A 197 28.45 -10.46 -7.82
CA CYS A 197 28.22 -9.34 -8.75
C CYS A 197 29.26 -9.26 -9.88
N LYS A 198 30.50 -9.67 -9.62
CA LYS A 198 31.57 -9.76 -10.64
C LYS A 198 31.43 -10.98 -11.54
N SER A 199 30.66 -11.97 -11.12
CA SER A 199 30.35 -13.17 -11.90
C SER A 199 28.98 -13.01 -12.56
N ASN A 200 28.72 -13.64 -13.70
CA ASN A 200 27.36 -13.66 -14.27
C ASN A 200 26.40 -14.59 -13.49
N LYS A 201 26.67 -14.93 -12.22
CA LYS A 201 25.85 -15.83 -11.40
C LYS A 201 24.79 -15.04 -10.64
N LYS A 202 23.53 -15.50 -10.70
CA LYS A 202 22.38 -14.92 -9.98
C LYS A 202 22.53 -15.12 -8.45
N TYR A 203 21.70 -14.41 -7.67
CA TYR A 203 21.72 -14.31 -6.19
C TYR A 203 21.44 -15.62 -5.39
N SER A 204 21.73 -16.79 -5.92
CA SER A 204 21.44 -18.09 -5.29
C SER A 204 22.13 -18.31 -3.95
N PHE A 205 23.21 -17.57 -3.66
CA PHE A 205 23.95 -17.66 -2.39
C PHE A 205 23.15 -17.12 -1.19
N LYS A 206 22.23 -16.16 -1.38
CA LYS A 206 21.39 -15.60 -0.30
C LYS A 206 20.25 -16.50 0.16
N PHE A 207 19.92 -17.54 -0.61
CA PHE A 207 18.79 -18.44 -0.33
C PHE A 207 19.23 -19.83 0.15
N LYS A 208 20.53 -20.03 0.41
CA LYS A 208 21.00 -21.22 1.10
C LYS A 208 20.60 -21.11 2.57
N LYS A 209 19.51 -21.79 2.92
CA LYS A 209 19.26 -22.22 4.31
C LYS A 209 20.23 -23.34 4.66
#